data_AF-A0A7C7UWD8-F1
#
_entry.id   AF-A0A7C7UWD8-F1
#
_cell.length_a   1.000
_cell.length_b   1.000
_cell.length_c   1.000
_cell.angle_alpha   90.00
_cell.angle_beta   90.00
_cell.angle_gamma   90.00
#
_symmetry.space_group_name_H-M   'P 1'
#
loop_
_entity.id
_entity.type
_entity.pdbx_description
1 polymer ?
#
loop_
_entity_poly.entity_id
_entity_poly.type
_entity_poly.pdbx_seq_one_letter_code
_entity_poly.pdbx_strand_id
1 'polypeptide(L)'
;IFDGAIIGEEPQHLKYKGEETSVEIGNNVIIREYVTIHRGTALDKGKTVVKDDVMLMAYSHVAHDCVVGKGVIMANCATLGGHVEVGDFAFIGGLSAVHQWARVGAYAMVGGLTGVSLDIPPFTVASGQHAKLYGINLIGLKRRNFPEDIIKAISKAYRIIFRSPLPREKALRVVLEELGDYKEVRMMVDFIKSSKRGIARHHKD
;
A
#
# COMPACT_ATOMS: atom_id res chain seq x y z
N ILE A 1 -3.78 15.53 16.43
CA ILE A 1 -3.02 16.20 15.35
C ILE A 1 -1.92 17.01 16.04
N PHE A 2 -0.68 16.91 15.58
CA PHE A 2 0.50 17.50 16.21
C PHE A 2 1.01 18.74 15.46
N ASP A 3 2.00 19.43 16.03
CA ASP A 3 2.48 20.73 15.57
C ASP A 3 3.01 20.73 14.13
N GLY A 4 2.68 21.78 13.40
CA GLY A 4 3.14 21.99 12.02
C GLY A 4 2.52 21.05 10.99
N ALA A 5 1.57 20.19 11.36
CA ALA A 5 0.81 19.39 10.39
C ALA A 5 -0.07 20.30 9.51
N ILE A 6 -0.04 20.09 8.19
CA ILE A 6 -0.82 20.84 7.19
C ILE A 6 -1.78 19.87 6.52
N ILE A 7 -3.08 20.13 6.66
CA ILE A 7 -4.15 19.23 6.21
C ILE A 7 -5.14 20.03 5.36
N GLY A 8 -5.48 19.53 4.18
CA GLY A 8 -6.50 20.12 3.31
C GLY A 8 -5.97 21.17 2.32
N GLU A 9 -4.66 21.35 2.27
CA GLU A 9 -4.01 22.31 1.37
C GLU A 9 -4.12 21.85 -0.10
N GLU A 10 -3.99 22.82 -1.01
CA GLU A 10 -4.08 22.61 -2.45
C GLU A 10 -3.20 21.48 -2.97
N PRO A 11 -3.68 20.64 -3.90
CA PRO A 11 -2.88 19.59 -4.51
C PRO A 11 -1.67 20.20 -5.22
N GLN A 12 -0.49 19.58 -5.07
CA GLN A 12 0.73 19.94 -5.82
C GLN A 12 0.66 19.41 -7.27
N HIS A 13 -0.39 19.78 -7.98
CA HIS A 13 -0.69 19.31 -9.32
C HIS A 13 -0.86 20.50 -10.27
N LEU A 14 0.01 20.62 -11.28
CA LEU A 14 0.08 21.80 -12.16
C LEU A 14 -1.22 22.12 -12.93
N LYS A 15 -2.14 21.16 -13.03
CA LYS A 15 -3.45 21.36 -13.67
C LYS A 15 -4.58 21.72 -12.71
N TYR A 16 -4.33 21.81 -11.41
CA TYR A 16 -5.33 22.27 -10.45
C TYR A 16 -5.65 23.74 -10.68
N LYS A 17 -6.93 24.09 -10.68
CA LYS A 17 -7.42 25.45 -10.99
C LYS A 17 -8.29 26.03 -9.87
N GLY A 18 -8.17 25.50 -8.65
CA GLY A 18 -9.01 25.94 -7.52
C GLY A 18 -10.36 25.24 -7.48
N GLU A 19 -10.49 24.05 -8.09
CA GLU A 19 -11.72 23.26 -8.01
C GLU A 19 -12.04 22.86 -6.55
N GLU A 20 -13.32 22.74 -6.23
CA GLU A 20 -13.78 22.31 -4.91
C GLU A 20 -13.46 20.83 -4.68
N THR A 21 -12.49 20.56 -3.81
CA THR A 21 -12.03 19.22 -3.45
C THR A 21 -11.77 19.13 -1.94
N SER A 22 -11.67 17.92 -1.40
CA SER A 22 -11.63 17.72 0.05
C SER A 22 -10.56 16.74 0.53
N VAL A 23 -10.38 16.71 1.86
CA VAL A 23 -9.70 15.65 2.59
C VAL A 23 -10.70 15.05 3.57
N GLU A 24 -10.80 13.72 3.62
CA GLU A 24 -11.60 12.98 4.59
C GLU A 24 -10.66 12.24 5.55
N ILE A 25 -10.78 12.49 6.86
CA ILE A 25 -9.99 11.82 7.90
C ILE A 25 -10.94 11.04 8.81
N GLY A 26 -10.64 9.76 9.02
CA GLY A 26 -11.38 8.86 9.89
C GLY A 26 -11.10 9.07 11.38
N ASN A 27 -11.47 8.08 12.17
CA ASN A 27 -11.35 8.09 13.63
C ASN A 27 -9.99 7.56 14.08
N ASN A 28 -9.52 8.00 15.26
CA ASN A 28 -8.29 7.52 15.88
C ASN A 28 -7.02 7.68 15.01
N VAL A 29 -6.99 8.70 14.16
CA VAL A 29 -5.83 8.98 13.32
C VAL A 29 -4.81 9.82 14.10
N ILE A 30 -3.59 9.30 14.20
CA ILE A 30 -2.46 10.01 14.81
C ILE A 30 -1.65 10.66 13.69
N ILE A 31 -1.71 11.98 13.61
CA ILE A 31 -1.01 12.80 12.61
C ILE A 31 0.10 13.56 13.31
N ARG A 32 1.34 13.10 13.16
CA ARG A 32 2.53 13.65 13.80
C ARG A 32 3.02 14.95 13.15
N GLU A 33 4.10 15.47 13.68
CA GLU A 33 4.68 16.77 13.37
C GLU A 33 5.02 16.88 11.88
N TYR A 34 4.69 18.03 11.27
CA TYR A 34 5.00 18.33 9.87
C TYR A 34 4.48 17.31 8.84
N VAL A 35 3.45 16.53 9.19
CA VAL A 35 2.73 15.72 8.20
C VAL A 35 1.97 16.65 7.25
N THR A 36 1.98 16.31 5.96
CA THR A 36 1.23 17.04 4.92
C THR A 36 0.21 16.12 4.26
N ILE A 37 -1.05 16.57 4.18
CA ILE A 37 -2.16 15.84 3.54
C ILE A 37 -2.88 16.81 2.61
N HIS A 38 -2.77 16.59 1.31
CA HIS A 38 -3.33 17.50 0.31
C HIS A 38 -4.71 17.02 -0.14
N ARG A 39 -5.62 17.96 -0.44
CA ARG A 39 -6.94 17.63 -0.99
C ARG A 39 -6.83 17.03 -2.38
N GLY A 40 -7.91 16.40 -2.84
CA GLY A 40 -7.95 15.75 -4.16
C GLY A 40 -7.91 16.73 -5.33
N THR A 41 -8.02 16.18 -6.54
CA THR A 41 -8.18 16.93 -7.79
C THR A 41 -9.47 16.53 -8.49
N ALA A 42 -10.04 17.42 -9.30
CA ALA A 42 -11.19 17.10 -10.15
C ALA A 42 -10.87 16.06 -11.27
N LEU A 43 -9.61 15.64 -11.41
CA LEU A 43 -9.17 14.66 -12.41
C LEU A 43 -9.47 13.21 -12.02
N ASP A 44 -9.68 12.94 -10.73
CA ASP A 44 -9.89 11.59 -10.21
C ASP A 44 -10.99 11.59 -9.13
N LYS A 45 -10.62 11.48 -7.86
CA LYS A 45 -11.59 11.23 -6.78
C LYS A 45 -12.22 12.51 -6.25
N GLY A 46 -11.62 13.67 -6.52
CA GLY A 46 -12.00 14.94 -5.90
C GLY A 46 -11.73 14.99 -4.39
N LYS A 47 -11.13 13.93 -3.84
CA LYS A 47 -10.85 13.80 -2.42
C LYS A 47 -9.69 12.89 -2.11
N THR A 48 -8.95 13.24 -1.06
CA THR A 48 -7.95 12.37 -0.42
C THR A 48 -8.55 11.78 0.86
N VAL A 49 -8.38 10.49 1.08
CA VAL A 49 -9.04 9.77 2.19
C VAL A 49 -8.00 9.10 3.08
N VAL A 50 -8.07 9.37 4.38
CA VAL A 50 -7.33 8.64 5.42
C VAL A 50 -8.34 7.94 6.34
N LYS A 51 -8.32 6.60 6.39
CA LYS A 51 -9.25 5.79 7.17
C LYS A 51 -8.88 5.74 8.66
N ASP A 52 -9.64 4.96 9.42
CA ASP A 52 -9.50 4.84 10.86
C ASP A 52 -8.19 4.20 11.31
N ASP A 53 -7.80 4.47 12.56
CA ASP A 53 -6.69 3.82 13.27
C ASP A 53 -5.32 3.96 12.57
N VAL A 54 -5.14 5.02 11.77
CA VAL A 54 -3.91 5.29 11.01
C VAL A 54 -2.89 6.05 11.86
N MET A 55 -1.61 5.71 11.69
CA MET A 55 -0.49 6.48 12.25
C MET A 55 0.38 7.04 11.12
N LEU A 56 0.43 8.37 11.01
CA LEU A 56 1.33 9.11 10.13
C LEU A 56 2.43 9.72 11.01
N MET A 57 3.66 9.18 10.91
CA MET A 57 4.80 9.70 11.65
C MET A 57 5.33 11.01 11.04
N ALA A 58 6.26 11.66 11.74
CA ALA A 58 6.67 13.01 11.37
C ALA A 58 7.19 13.10 9.93
N TYR A 59 6.87 14.19 9.24
CA TYR A 59 7.22 14.45 7.85
C TYR A 59 6.64 13.47 6.82
N SER A 60 5.68 12.61 7.18
CA SER A 60 4.95 11.84 6.17
C SER A 60 4.17 12.76 5.23
N HIS A 61 4.08 12.38 3.96
CA HIS A 61 3.32 13.11 2.94
C HIS A 61 2.27 12.22 2.28
N VAL A 62 1.04 12.71 2.24
CA VAL A 62 -0.08 12.11 1.51
C VAL A 62 -0.53 13.09 0.42
N ALA A 63 -0.16 12.80 -0.82
CA ALA A 63 -0.53 13.61 -1.96
C ALA A 63 -2.04 13.52 -2.28
N HIS A 64 -2.44 14.31 -3.27
CA HIS A 64 -3.82 14.37 -3.75
C HIS A 64 -4.37 13.03 -4.22
N ASP A 65 -5.67 12.81 -4.01
CA ASP A 65 -6.45 11.65 -4.47
C ASP A 65 -5.97 10.29 -3.93
N CYS A 66 -5.13 10.31 -2.90
CA CYS A 66 -4.69 9.10 -2.22
C CYS A 66 -5.82 8.50 -1.38
N VAL A 67 -5.75 7.17 -1.21
CA VAL A 67 -6.61 6.43 -0.28
C VAL A 67 -5.71 5.65 0.67
N VAL A 68 -5.69 6.04 1.93
CA VAL A 68 -4.95 5.37 3.00
C VAL A 68 -5.91 4.53 3.82
N GLY A 69 -5.75 3.21 3.74
CA GLY A 69 -6.58 2.20 4.39
C GLY A 69 -6.49 2.21 5.91
N LYS A 70 -7.36 1.42 6.54
CA LYS A 70 -7.49 1.33 8.00
C LYS A 70 -6.21 0.78 8.62
N GLY A 71 -5.77 1.32 9.75
CA GLY A 71 -4.68 0.71 10.52
C GLY A 71 -3.30 0.81 9.85
N VAL A 72 -3.17 1.62 8.79
CA VAL A 72 -1.90 1.86 8.09
C VAL A 72 -0.94 2.61 9.00
N ILE A 73 0.34 2.26 8.91
CA ILE A 73 1.41 2.98 9.57
C ILE A 73 2.39 3.48 8.50
N MET A 74 2.58 4.79 8.46
CA MET A 74 3.61 5.45 7.67
C MET A 74 4.69 5.97 8.61
N ALA A 75 5.90 5.43 8.50
CA ALA A 75 7.03 5.87 9.29
C ALA A 75 7.57 7.22 8.81
N ASN A 76 8.53 7.77 9.56
CA ASN A 76 9.04 9.13 9.33
C ASN A 76 9.46 9.34 7.87
N CYS A 77 9.04 10.46 7.28
CA CYS A 77 9.34 10.83 5.90
C CYS A 77 8.85 9.81 4.85
N ALA A 78 7.91 8.93 5.16
CA ALA A 78 7.24 8.12 4.16
C ALA A 78 6.32 8.99 3.29
N THR A 79 6.47 8.90 1.97
CA THR A 79 5.84 9.81 1.01
C THR A 79 5.01 9.03 0.00
N LEU A 80 3.76 9.44 -0.18
CA LEU A 80 2.87 8.91 -1.22
C LEU A 80 2.71 9.97 -2.32
N GLY A 81 3.00 9.60 -3.57
CA GLY A 81 2.64 10.41 -4.74
C GLY A 81 1.14 10.39 -5.01
N GLY A 82 0.67 11.22 -5.96
CA GLY A 82 -0.76 11.36 -6.24
C GLY A 82 -1.44 10.04 -6.61
N HIS A 83 -2.70 9.88 -6.22
CA HIS A 83 -3.55 8.72 -6.54
C HIS A 83 -3.08 7.37 -5.99
N VAL A 84 -2.18 7.36 -5.00
CA VAL A 84 -1.71 6.11 -4.38
C VAL A 84 -2.82 5.50 -3.51
N GLU A 85 -2.97 4.18 -3.61
CA GLU A 85 -3.86 3.40 -2.75
C GLU A 85 -3.04 2.52 -1.81
N VAL A 86 -3.25 2.68 -0.51
CA VAL A 86 -2.62 1.86 0.53
C VAL A 86 -3.70 1.04 1.21
N GLY A 87 -3.60 -0.28 1.11
CA GLY A 87 -4.54 -1.22 1.71
C GLY A 87 -4.39 -1.32 3.23
N ASP A 88 -5.42 -1.83 3.87
CA ASP A 88 -5.53 -1.91 5.33
C ASP A 88 -4.31 -2.60 5.97
N PHE A 89 -3.88 -2.06 7.11
CA PHE A 89 -2.81 -2.59 7.95
C PHE A 89 -1.44 -2.71 7.26
N ALA A 90 -1.25 -2.05 6.11
CA ALA A 90 0.06 -1.95 5.48
C ALA A 90 1.01 -1.08 6.32
N PHE A 91 2.30 -1.37 6.19
CA PHE A 91 3.37 -0.60 6.82
C PHE A 91 4.28 -0.01 5.76
N ILE A 92 4.51 1.30 5.80
CA ILE A 92 5.45 2.00 4.93
C ILE A 92 6.65 2.48 5.76
N GLY A 93 7.82 1.91 5.51
CA GLY A 93 9.06 2.24 6.19
C GLY A 93 9.52 3.67 5.96
N GLY A 94 10.38 4.16 6.86
CA GLY A 94 10.81 5.55 6.84
C GLY A 94 11.67 5.87 5.63
N LEU A 95 11.59 7.10 5.15
CA LEU A 95 12.28 7.58 3.94
C LEU A 95 11.93 6.77 2.68
N SER A 96 10.78 6.11 2.67
CA SER A 96 10.28 5.39 1.49
C SER A 96 9.34 6.26 0.68
N ALA A 97 9.34 6.08 -0.63
CA ALA A 97 8.51 6.85 -1.56
C ALA A 97 7.68 5.90 -2.43
N VAL A 98 6.38 6.12 -2.47
CA VAL A 98 5.44 5.41 -3.34
C VAL A 98 5.08 6.30 -4.51
N HIS A 99 5.43 5.86 -5.72
CA HIS A 99 5.19 6.61 -6.94
C HIS A 99 3.69 6.76 -7.23
N GLN A 100 3.30 7.86 -7.87
CA GLN A 100 1.91 8.11 -8.24
C GLN A 100 1.26 6.91 -8.95
N TRP A 101 -0.02 6.67 -8.63
CA TRP A 101 -0.85 5.55 -9.10
C TRP A 101 -0.42 4.14 -8.67
N ALA A 102 0.68 3.99 -7.93
CA ALA A 102 1.06 2.69 -7.39
C ALA A 102 0.16 2.31 -6.21
N ARG A 103 -0.01 1.01 -6.02
CA ARG A 103 -0.82 0.46 -4.92
C ARG A 103 0.04 -0.36 -3.98
N VAL A 104 -0.17 -0.20 -2.68
CA VAL A 104 0.42 -1.06 -1.65
C VAL A 104 -0.71 -1.89 -1.04
N GLY A 105 -0.67 -3.20 -1.22
CA GLY A 105 -1.73 -4.09 -0.78
C GLY A 105 -1.85 -4.22 0.73
N ALA A 106 -3.01 -4.69 1.21
CA ALA A 106 -3.29 -4.87 2.62
C ALA A 106 -2.25 -5.78 3.30
N TYR A 107 -1.87 -5.46 4.53
CA TYR A 107 -0.87 -6.18 5.33
C TYR A 107 0.54 -6.27 4.71
N ALA A 108 0.80 -5.58 3.59
CA ALA A 108 2.12 -5.51 3.01
C ALA A 108 3.06 -4.68 3.91
N MET A 109 4.36 -4.97 3.82
CA MET A 109 5.40 -4.22 4.50
C MET A 109 6.39 -3.70 3.47
N VAL A 110 6.49 -2.38 3.35
CA VAL A 110 7.54 -1.70 2.61
C VAL A 110 8.65 -1.37 3.60
N GLY A 111 9.87 -1.83 3.32
CA GLY A 111 11.07 -1.51 4.09
C GLY A 111 11.39 -0.01 4.08
N GLY A 112 12.30 0.44 4.93
CA GLY A 112 12.82 1.82 4.87
C GLY A 112 13.64 2.06 3.60
N LEU A 113 13.86 3.32 3.24
CA LEU A 113 14.68 3.73 2.08
C LEU A 113 14.26 3.02 0.78
N THR A 114 12.95 2.81 0.59
CA THR A 114 12.41 1.99 -0.50
C THR A 114 11.67 2.84 -1.52
N GLY A 115 12.01 2.69 -2.80
CA GLY A 115 11.32 3.32 -3.92
C GLY A 115 10.32 2.35 -4.56
N VAL A 116 9.03 2.63 -4.43
CA VAL A 116 7.93 1.79 -4.93
C VAL A 116 7.36 2.38 -6.22
N SER A 117 7.77 1.85 -7.37
CA SER A 117 7.29 2.30 -8.70
C SER A 117 6.20 1.39 -9.31
N LEU A 118 6.06 0.17 -8.78
CA LEU A 118 5.11 -0.87 -9.15
C LEU A 118 4.25 -1.25 -7.94
N ASP A 119 3.14 -1.94 -8.20
CA ASP A 119 2.24 -2.36 -7.13
C ASP A 119 2.90 -3.42 -6.23
N ILE A 120 2.71 -3.28 -4.92
CA ILE A 120 3.16 -4.23 -3.90
C ILE A 120 1.97 -5.09 -3.49
N PRO A 121 1.97 -6.43 -3.73
CA PRO A 121 0.84 -7.28 -3.41
C PRO A 121 0.54 -7.37 -1.90
N PRO A 122 -0.72 -7.65 -1.53
CA PRO A 122 -1.11 -7.90 -0.15
C PRO A 122 -0.21 -8.94 0.52
N PHE A 123 -0.01 -8.80 1.82
CA PHE A 123 0.75 -9.74 2.67
C PHE A 123 2.24 -9.88 2.32
N THR A 124 2.80 -9.11 1.38
CA THR A 124 4.20 -9.25 0.95
C THR A 124 5.15 -8.30 1.68
N VAL A 125 6.45 -8.61 1.65
CA VAL A 125 7.51 -7.69 2.06
C VAL A 125 8.23 -7.18 0.82
N ALA A 126 8.36 -5.86 0.69
CA ALA A 126 9.06 -5.19 -0.39
C ALA A 126 10.15 -4.27 0.15
N SER A 127 11.31 -4.20 -0.50
CA SER A 127 12.42 -3.32 -0.07
C SER A 127 13.34 -2.94 -1.22
N GLY A 128 14.07 -1.83 -1.05
CA GLY A 128 15.17 -1.39 -1.93
C GLY A 128 14.86 -0.16 -2.78
N GLN A 129 15.90 0.47 -3.36
CA GLN A 129 15.77 1.67 -4.19
C GLN A 129 14.77 1.49 -5.34
N HIS A 130 14.75 0.29 -5.92
CA HIS A 130 13.64 -0.21 -6.73
C HIS A 130 13.05 -1.41 -6.01
N ALA A 131 11.85 -1.24 -5.46
CA ALA A 131 11.23 -2.23 -4.61
C ALA A 131 11.15 -3.60 -5.29
N LYS A 132 11.79 -4.60 -4.68
CA LYS A 132 11.63 -6.01 -5.01
C LYS A 132 10.97 -6.75 -3.85
N LEU A 133 10.34 -7.89 -4.14
CA LEU A 133 9.65 -8.72 -3.16
C LEU A 133 10.59 -9.73 -2.48
N TYR A 134 10.53 -9.80 -1.15
CA TYR A 134 11.37 -10.63 -0.29
C TYR A 134 10.59 -11.73 0.45
N GLY A 135 9.37 -12.02 0.03
CA GLY A 135 8.51 -13.03 0.64
C GLY A 135 7.22 -12.43 1.20
N ILE A 136 6.62 -13.17 2.14
CA ILE A 136 5.43 -12.73 2.87
C ILE A 136 5.82 -12.03 4.17
N ASN A 137 4.95 -11.15 4.67
CA ASN A 137 5.08 -10.43 5.94
C ASN A 137 4.72 -11.34 7.11
N LEU A 138 5.47 -12.44 7.28
CA LEU A 138 5.20 -13.47 8.28
C LEU A 138 5.10 -12.89 9.71
N ILE A 139 5.99 -11.97 10.05
CA ILE A 139 6.02 -11.32 11.37
C ILE A 139 4.76 -10.50 11.58
N GLY A 140 4.35 -9.67 10.61
CA GLY A 140 3.15 -8.87 10.68
C GLY A 140 1.88 -9.72 10.82
N LEU A 141 1.78 -10.81 10.05
CA LEU A 141 0.63 -11.71 10.12
C LEU A 141 0.53 -12.42 11.47
N LYS A 142 1.65 -12.92 12.01
CA LYS A 142 1.67 -13.54 13.34
C LYS A 142 1.31 -12.57 14.44
N ARG A 143 1.82 -11.33 14.40
CA ARG A 143 1.46 -10.28 15.38
C ARG A 143 -0.02 -9.90 15.34
N ARG A 144 -0.70 -10.14 14.21
CA ARG A 144 -2.13 -9.93 14.03
C ARG A 144 -2.96 -11.19 14.24
N ASN A 145 -2.36 -12.24 14.80
CA ASN A 145 -3.03 -13.50 15.14
C ASN A 145 -3.72 -14.17 13.94
N PHE A 146 -3.12 -14.05 12.74
CA PHE A 146 -3.60 -14.84 11.60
C PHE A 146 -3.43 -16.34 11.90
N PRO A 147 -4.46 -17.16 11.63
CA PRO A 147 -4.36 -18.62 11.74
C PRO A 147 -3.21 -19.20 10.91
N GLU A 148 -2.57 -20.24 11.43
CA GLU A 148 -1.38 -20.85 10.82
C GLU A 148 -1.68 -21.48 9.45
N ASP A 149 -2.87 -22.06 9.27
CA ASP A 149 -3.36 -22.58 7.99
C ASP A 149 -3.50 -21.47 6.94
N ILE A 150 -4.02 -20.29 7.32
CA ILE A 150 -4.10 -19.12 6.43
C ILE A 150 -2.71 -18.62 6.06
N ILE A 151 -1.78 -18.51 7.02
CA ILE A 151 -0.39 -18.11 6.76
C ILE A 151 0.29 -19.10 5.78
N LYS A 152 0.05 -20.40 5.96
CA LYS A 152 0.54 -21.45 5.04
C LYS A 152 -0.07 -21.31 3.65
N ALA A 153 -1.36 -21.03 3.54
CA ALA A 153 -2.03 -20.80 2.25
C ALA A 153 -1.45 -19.58 1.52
N ILE A 154 -1.31 -18.44 2.21
CA ILE A 154 -0.68 -17.22 1.65
C ILE A 154 0.77 -17.50 1.23
N SER A 155 1.54 -18.20 2.06
CA SER A 155 2.91 -18.59 1.75
C SER A 155 3.00 -19.46 0.50
N LYS A 156 2.10 -20.44 0.36
CA LYS A 156 2.06 -21.33 -0.81
C LYS A 156 1.66 -20.56 -2.06
N ALA A 157 0.65 -19.70 -1.98
CA ALA A 157 0.23 -18.82 -3.07
C ALA A 157 1.39 -17.93 -3.55
N TYR A 158 2.11 -17.27 -2.63
CA TYR A 158 3.27 -16.45 -2.98
C TYR A 158 4.34 -17.25 -3.74
N ARG A 159 4.66 -18.47 -3.30
CA ARG A 159 5.66 -19.32 -3.98
C ARG A 159 5.22 -19.70 -5.38
N ILE A 160 3.95 -20.05 -5.58
CA ILE A 160 3.41 -20.40 -6.90
C ILE A 160 3.47 -19.17 -7.83
N ILE A 161 3.06 -17.99 -7.35
CA ILE A 161 2.96 -16.78 -8.18
C ILE A 161 4.33 -16.21 -8.54
N PHE A 162 5.27 -16.14 -7.58
CA PHE A 162 6.49 -15.35 -7.73
C PHE A 162 7.78 -16.16 -7.79
N ARG A 163 7.74 -17.47 -7.49
CA ARG A 163 8.95 -18.32 -7.44
C ARG A 163 8.86 -19.57 -8.29
N SER A 164 7.72 -19.82 -8.92
CA SER A 164 7.58 -20.92 -9.87
C SER A 164 7.99 -20.45 -11.27
N PRO A 165 8.38 -21.38 -12.16
CA PRO A 165 8.66 -21.04 -13.57
C PRO A 165 7.38 -20.79 -14.39
N LEU A 166 6.19 -20.83 -13.76
CA LEU A 166 4.93 -20.68 -14.48
C LEU A 166 4.75 -19.23 -14.93
N PRO A 167 4.21 -19.01 -16.14
CA PRO A 167 3.69 -17.70 -16.52
C PRO A 167 2.66 -17.22 -15.51
N ARG A 168 2.69 -15.93 -15.17
CA ARG A 168 1.87 -15.34 -14.10
C ARG A 168 0.38 -15.69 -14.20
N GLU A 169 -0.21 -15.64 -15.39
CA GLU A 169 -1.62 -16.00 -15.59
C GLU A 169 -1.92 -17.47 -15.24
N LYS A 170 -1.02 -18.39 -15.61
CA LYS A 170 -1.13 -19.81 -15.24
C LYS A 170 -0.94 -19.99 -13.74
N ALA A 171 0.03 -19.32 -13.14
CA ALA A 171 0.27 -19.36 -11.70
C ALA A 171 -0.96 -18.90 -10.89
N LEU A 172 -1.63 -17.83 -11.32
CA LEU A 172 -2.84 -17.33 -10.66
C LEU A 172 -4.01 -18.31 -10.76
N ARG A 173 -4.17 -19.03 -11.89
CA ARG A 173 -5.19 -20.07 -12.03
C ARG A 173 -4.94 -21.24 -11.08
N VAL A 174 -3.71 -21.75 -11.04
CA VAL A 174 -3.30 -22.83 -10.12
C VAL A 174 -3.55 -22.43 -8.66
N VAL A 175 -3.23 -21.20 -8.28
CA VAL A 175 -3.50 -20.70 -6.92
C VAL A 175 -5.00 -20.69 -6.61
N LEU A 176 -5.85 -20.27 -7.55
CA LEU A 176 -7.30 -20.27 -7.33
C LEU A 176 -7.88 -21.69 -7.26
N GLU A 177 -7.38 -22.62 -8.07
CA GLU A 177 -7.81 -24.02 -8.04
C GLU A 177 -7.41 -24.73 -6.74
N GLU A 178 -6.19 -24.50 -6.24
CA GLU A 178 -5.67 -25.20 -5.06
C GLU A 178 -5.99 -24.52 -3.73
N LEU A 179 -6.11 -23.19 -3.71
CA LEU A 179 -6.15 -22.37 -2.50
C LEU A 179 -7.26 -21.32 -2.54
N GLY A 180 -8.16 -21.41 -3.53
CA GLY A 180 -9.21 -20.44 -3.77
C GLY A 180 -10.17 -20.26 -2.62
N ASP A 181 -10.33 -21.25 -1.74
CA ASP A 181 -11.26 -21.18 -0.60
C ASP A 181 -10.85 -20.14 0.46
N TYR A 182 -9.56 -19.82 0.55
CA TYR A 182 -9.04 -18.80 1.47
C TYR A 182 -9.29 -17.40 0.90
N LYS A 183 -10.05 -16.57 1.61
CA LYS A 183 -10.37 -15.20 1.18
C LYS A 183 -9.12 -14.32 1.03
N GLU A 184 -8.09 -14.56 1.84
CA GLU A 184 -6.80 -13.87 1.80
C GLU A 184 -6.04 -14.20 0.51
N VAL A 185 -6.12 -15.45 0.06
CA VAL A 185 -5.51 -15.86 -1.21
C VAL A 185 -6.24 -15.21 -2.38
N ARG A 186 -7.57 -15.19 -2.37
CA ARG A 186 -8.37 -14.46 -3.38
C ARG A 186 -8.01 -12.98 -3.42
N MET A 187 -7.90 -12.33 -2.25
CA MET A 187 -7.48 -10.93 -2.14
C MET A 187 -6.13 -10.66 -2.84
N MET A 188 -5.13 -11.53 -2.63
CA MET A 188 -3.84 -11.41 -3.33
C MET A 188 -3.99 -11.55 -4.84
N VAL A 189 -4.75 -12.56 -5.30
CA VAL A 189 -4.96 -12.84 -6.73
C VAL A 189 -5.70 -11.69 -7.41
N ASP A 190 -6.78 -11.18 -6.82
CA ASP A 190 -7.60 -10.12 -7.38
C ASP A 190 -6.86 -8.78 -7.43
N PHE A 191 -6.03 -8.51 -6.40
CA PHE A 191 -5.12 -7.36 -6.43
C PHE A 191 -4.16 -7.44 -7.62
N ILE A 192 -3.56 -8.61 -7.86
CA ILE A 192 -2.60 -8.82 -8.96
C ILE A 192 -3.30 -8.69 -10.32
N LYS A 193 -4.50 -9.26 -10.48
CA LYS A 193 -5.27 -9.19 -11.73
C LYS A 193 -5.72 -7.77 -12.06
N SER A 194 -6.07 -6.98 -11.06
CA SER A 194 -6.52 -5.59 -11.24
C SER A 194 -5.38 -4.57 -11.42
N SER A 195 -4.11 -5.01 -11.38
CA SER A 195 -2.97 -4.10 -11.46
C SER A 195 -2.83 -3.46 -12.84
N LYS A 196 -2.81 -2.13 -12.86
CA LYS A 196 -2.59 -1.32 -14.07
C LYS A 196 -1.10 -0.99 -14.30
N ARG A 197 -0.32 -0.87 -13.22
CA ARG A 197 1.12 -0.55 -13.28
C ARG A 197 2.01 -1.78 -13.42
N GLY A 198 1.48 -2.96 -13.12
CA GLY A 198 2.27 -4.16 -12.93
C GLY A 198 2.71 -4.31 -11.47
N ILE A 199 3.22 -5.51 -11.16
CA ILE A 199 3.54 -5.95 -9.81
C ILE A 199 5.07 -5.99 -9.63
N ALA A 200 5.56 -5.58 -8.46
CA ALA A 200 6.96 -5.74 -8.09
C ALA A 200 7.42 -7.21 -8.21
N ARG A 201 8.63 -7.43 -8.72
CA ARG A 201 9.17 -8.77 -8.99
C ARG A 201 9.82 -9.39 -7.76
N HIS A 202 10.04 -10.70 -7.77
CA HIS A 202 10.81 -11.35 -6.71
C HIS A 202 12.27 -10.86 -6.75
N HIS A 203 12.92 -10.74 -5.61
CA HIS A 203 14.27 -10.17 -5.55
C HIS A 203 15.33 -10.93 -6.36
N LYS A 204 15.09 -12.22 -6.64
CA LYS A 204 15.96 -13.11 -7.43
C LYS A 204 15.62 -13.16 -8.92
N ASP A 205 14.58 -12.42 -9.35
CA ASP A 205 14.31 -12.17 -10.76
C ASP A 205 15.22 -11.03 -11.28
#